data_AF-A0A1Q8EM42-F1
#
_entry.id   AF-A0A1Q8EM42-F1
#
_cell.length_a   1.000
_cell.length_b   1.000
_cell.length_c   1.000
_cell.angle_alpha   90.00
_cell.angle_beta   90.00
_cell.angle_gamma   90.00
#
_symmetry.space_group_name_H-M   'P 1'
#
loop_
_entity.id
_entity.type
_entity.pdbx_description
1 polymer ?
#
loop_
_entity_poly.entity_id
_entity_poly.type
_entity_poly.pdbx_seq_one_letter_code
_entity_poly.pdbx_strand_id
1 'polypeptide(L)' 'MDRLQAMRVFVTVVDLGSQSAAADHLDLSRPVVSRYLAELEDWVGA' A
#
# COMPACT_ATOMS: atom_id res chain seq x y z
N MET A 1 -1.92 0.85 11.42
CA MET A 1 -2.06 2.15 10.72
C MET A 1 -3.53 2.46 10.42
N ASP A 2 -3.82 3.51 9.64
CA ASP A 2 -5.17 3.77 9.10
C ASP A 2 -5.53 2.70 8.05
N ARG A 3 -6.64 1.97 8.27
CA ARG A 3 -7.15 0.93 7.36
C ARG A 3 -7.52 1.49 5.99
N LEU A 4 -8.08 2.70 5.93
CA LEU A 4 -8.42 3.33 4.66
C LEU A 4 -7.16 3.69 3.88
N GLN A 5 -6.09 4.09 4.57
CA GLN A 5 -4.80 4.35 3.93
C GLN A 5 -4.20 3.06 3.36
N ALA A 6 -4.29 1.94 4.06
CA ALA A 6 -3.83 0.64 3.55
C ALA A 6 -4.60 0.21 2.29
N MET A 7 -5.93 0.38 2.29
CA MET A 7 -6.76 0.10 1.12
C MET A 7 -6.42 1.01 -0.07
N ARG A 8 -6.20 2.32 0.18
CA ARG A 8 -5.74 3.25 -0.86
C ARG A 8 -4.40 2.82 -1.44
N VAL A 9 -3.43 2.50 -0.59
CA VAL A 9 -2.12 1.98 -1.03
C VAL A 9 -2.28 0.73 -1.88
N PHE A 10 -3.10 -0.23 -1.46
CA PHE A 10 -3.35 -1.45 -2.22
C PHE A 10 -3.93 -1.17 -3.61
N VAL A 11 -5.00 -0.38 -3.71
CA VAL A 11 -5.62 -0.02 -5.00
C VAL A 11 -4.62 0.70 -5.89
N THR A 12 -3.87 1.67 -5.37
CA THR A 12 -2.86 2.40 -6.17
C THR A 12 -1.73 1.50 -6.65
N VAL A 13 -1.29 0.52 -5.85
CA VAL A 13 -0.28 -0.48 -6.28
C VAL A 13 -0.83 -1.34 -7.42
N VAL A 14 -2.09 -1.75 -7.35
CA VAL A 14 -2.75 -2.53 -8.41
C VAL A 14 -2.91 -1.69 -9.68
N ASP A 15 -3.40 -0.45 -9.57
CA ASP A 15 -3.64 0.45 -10.71
C ASP A 15 -2.34 0.81 -11.44
N LEU A 16 -1.26 1.04 -10.69
CA LEU A 16 0.05 1.41 -11.26
C LEU A 16 0.95 0.20 -11.57
N GLY A 17 0.58 -0.99 -11.10
CA GLY A 17 1.37 -2.22 -11.26
C GLY A 17 2.74 -2.20 -10.56
N SER A 18 2.99 -1.26 -9.64
CA SER A 18 4.30 -1.08 -9.01
C SER A 18 4.21 -0.40 -7.64
N GLN A 19 4.86 -1.01 -6.63
CA GLN A 19 4.99 -0.41 -5.30
C GLN A 19 5.83 0.88 -5.31
N SER A 20 6.85 0.96 -6.17
CA SER A 20 7.66 2.19 -6.29
C SER A 20 6.85 3.32 -6.91
N ALA A 21 6.08 3.03 -7.97
CA ALA A 21 5.22 4.03 -8.59
C ALA A 21 4.10 4.49 -7.63
N ALA A 22 3.53 3.59 -6.83
CA ALA A 22 2.55 3.94 -5.81
C ALA A 22 3.15 4.79 -4.68
N ALA A 23 4.40 4.52 -4.28
CA ALA A 23 5.12 5.32 -3.30
C ALA A 23 5.28 6.76 -3.81
N ASP A 24 5.76 6.93 -5.04
CA ASP A 24 5.91 8.24 -5.68
C ASP A 24 4.55 8.95 -5.85
N HIS A 25 3.50 8.22 -6.25
CA HIS A 25 2.16 8.78 -6.48
C HIS A 25 1.47 9.23 -5.18
N LEU A 26 1.71 8.53 -4.07
CA LEU A 26 1.07 8.82 -2.77
C LEU A 26 1.94 9.70 -1.86
N ASP A 27 3.09 10.17 -2.33
CA ASP A 27 4.10 10.87 -1.52
C ASP A 27 4.48 10.08 -0.26
N LEU A 28 4.72 8.78 -0.43
CA LEU A 28 5.13 7.85 0.61
C LEU A 28 6.51 7.28 0.28
N SER A 29 7.21 6.81 1.30
CA SER A 29 8.40 5.99 1.05
C SER A 29 8.00 4.55 0.71
N ARG A 30 8.80 3.88 -0.12
CA ARG A 30 8.58 2.49 -0.50
C ARG A 30 8.48 1.51 0.70
N PRO A 31 9.27 1.65 1.80
CA PRO A 31 9.06 0.85 3.00
C PRO A 31 7.71 1.09 3.68
N VAL A 32 7.18 2.31 3.62
CA VAL A 32 5.84 2.62 4.17
C VAL A 32 4.76 1.93 3.35
N VAL A 33 4.86 1.94 2.01
CA VAL A 33 3.96 1.19 1.13
C VAL A 33 3.99 -0.31 1.46
N SER A 34 5.18 -0.91 1.55
CA SER A 34 5.31 -2.32 1.91
C SER A 34 4.68 -2.66 3.25
N ARG A 35 4.83 -1.79 4.26
CA ARG A 35 4.21 -1.99 5.59
C ARG A 35 2.69 -1.90 5.53
N TYR A 36 2.13 -0.98 4.75
CA TYR A 36 0.68 -0.89 4.56
C TYR A 36 0.10 -2.13 3.88
N LEU A 37 0.82 -2.71 2.90
CA LEU A 37 0.40 -3.95 2.25
C LEU A 37 0.44 -5.14 3.22
N ALA A 38 1.53 -5.29 3.97
CA ALA A 38 1.65 -6.35 4.98
C ALA A 38 0.56 -6.27 6.06
N GLU A 39 0.26 -5.06 6.56
CA GLU A 39 -0.85 -4.87 7.51
C GLU A 39 -2.21 -5.22 6.90
N LEU A 40 -2.41 -4.93 5.61
CA LEU A 40 -3.65 -5.29 4.92
C LEU A 40 -3.79 -6.81 4.78
N GLU A 41 -2.73 -7.49 4.38
CA GLU A 41 -2.65 -8.96 4.28
C GLU A 41 -2.98 -9.61 5.63
N ASP A 42 -2.37 -9.13 6.72
CA ASP A 42 -2.63 -9.59 8.09
C ASP A 42 -4.11 -9.45 8.48
N TRP A 43 -4.78 -8.36 8.07
CA TRP A 43 -6.19 -8.14 8.42
C TRP A 43 -7.16 -9.01 7.63
N VAL A 44 -6.82 -9.38 6.40
CA VAL A 44 -7.67 -10.22 5.54
C VAL A 44 -7.34 -11.71 5.66
N GLY A 45 -6.25 -12.05 6.36
CA GLY A 45 -5.82 -13.43 6.61
C GLY A 45 -5.19 -14.10 5.39
N ALA A 46 -4.48 -13.30 4.56
CA ALA A 46 -3.74 -13.77 3.39
C ALA A 46 -2.32 -14.22 3.76
#